data_AF-A0A8S2X953-F1
#
_entry.id   AF-A0A8S2X953-F1
#
_cell.length_a   1.000
_cell.length_b   1.000
_cell.length_c   1.000
_cell.angle_alpha   90.00
_cell.angle_beta   90.00
_cell.angle_gamma   90.00
#
_symmetry.space_group_name_H-M   'P 1'
#
loop_
_entity.id
_entity.type
_entity.pdbx_description
1 polymer ?
#
loop_
_entity_poly.entity_id
_entity_poly.type
_entity_poly.pdbx_seq_one_letter_code
_entity_poly.pdbx_strand_id
1 'polypeptide(L)'
;MHRHQILTGAANPSDYSFAAGSIESIHFVAYTAGYNIVILSGDFQRIQILLSGNENNQCLLTCIDCTHESGKIVVGFGNQVCIYEPTVTSERSLHHQVNYRWSLKSTLTCSNEKITAVAWHPKGV
;
A
#
# COMPACT_ATOMS: atom_id res chain seq x y z
N MET A 1 -23.10 -7.31 -27.74
CA MET A 1 -21.83 -6.83 -27.14
C MET A 1 -21.87 -7.13 -25.65
N HIS A 2 -21.00 -8.02 -25.15
CA HIS A 2 -20.85 -8.22 -23.71
C HIS A 2 -19.90 -7.13 -23.19
N ARG A 3 -20.45 -6.12 -22.51
CA ARG A 3 -19.61 -5.10 -21.85
C ARG A 3 -18.88 -5.78 -20.69
N HIS A 4 -17.59 -6.03 -20.86
CA HIS A 4 -16.72 -6.30 -19.73
C HIS A 4 -16.77 -5.08 -18.81
N GLN A 5 -17.28 -5.24 -17.60
CA GLN A 5 -17.19 -4.19 -16.60
C GLN A 5 -15.72 -4.02 -16.23
N ILE A 6 -15.20 -2.81 -16.43
CA ILE A 6 -13.93 -2.41 -15.85
C ILE A 6 -14.25 -1.98 -14.42
N LEU A 7 -13.98 -2.84 -13.43
CA LEU A 7 -14.04 -2.45 -12.03
C LEU A 7 -12.84 -1.55 -11.73
N THR A 8 -13.07 -0.26 -11.55
CA THR A 8 -12.04 0.64 -11.02
C THR A 8 -11.77 0.26 -9.55
N GLY A 9 -10.49 0.08 -9.20
CA GLY A 9 -10.09 -0.28 -7.83
C GLY A 9 -10.00 -1.78 -7.55
N ALA A 10 -10.06 -2.66 -8.56
CA ALA A 10 -9.71 -4.07 -8.39
C ALA A 10 -8.21 -4.24 -8.04
N ALA A 11 -7.91 -5.27 -7.25
CA ALA A 11 -6.53 -5.62 -6.92
C ALA A 11 -5.75 -6.05 -8.18
N ASN A 12 -4.46 -5.75 -8.23
CA ASN A 12 -3.59 -6.23 -9.30
C ASN A 12 -3.52 -7.75 -9.30
N PRO A 13 -3.36 -8.39 -10.48
CA PRO A 13 -3.22 -9.84 -10.58
C PRO A 13 -1.85 -10.28 -10.06
N SER A 14 -1.76 -10.52 -8.75
CA SER A 14 -0.56 -10.99 -8.04
C SER A 14 -0.97 -11.62 -6.71
N ASP A 15 -0.24 -12.68 -6.31
CA ASP A 15 -0.41 -13.32 -4.99
C ASP A 15 0.01 -12.38 -3.85
N TYR A 16 0.81 -11.36 -4.15
CA TYR A 16 1.30 -10.34 -3.21
C TYR A 16 0.62 -8.99 -3.42
N SER A 17 -0.63 -8.98 -3.91
CA SER A 17 -1.37 -7.74 -4.24
C SER A 17 -2.00 -7.06 -3.02
N PHE A 18 -2.00 -7.69 -1.84
CA PHE A 18 -2.52 -7.11 -0.61
C PHE A 18 -1.72 -7.57 0.61
N ALA A 19 -1.79 -6.78 1.67
CA ALA A 19 -1.22 -7.10 2.97
C ALA A 19 -2.04 -6.47 4.10
N ALA A 20 -2.03 -7.11 5.26
CA ALA A 20 -2.66 -6.61 6.48
C ALA A 20 -1.59 -6.01 7.39
N GLY A 21 -1.90 -4.87 8.03
CA GLY A 21 -1.01 -4.22 8.97
C GLY A 21 -1.74 -3.74 10.21
N SER A 22 -0.98 -3.23 11.17
CA SER A 22 -1.55 -2.58 12.35
C SER A 22 -0.68 -1.44 12.89
N ILE A 23 -1.34 -0.46 13.49
CA ILE A 23 -0.71 0.63 14.25
C ILE A 23 -1.41 0.67 15.61
N GLU A 24 -0.69 0.49 16.71
CA GLU A 24 -1.28 0.57 18.07
C GLU A 24 -2.53 -0.33 18.24
N SER A 25 -2.52 -1.54 17.65
CA SER A 25 -3.66 -2.49 17.61
C SER A 25 -4.85 -2.09 16.73
N ILE A 26 -4.77 -0.97 16.01
CA ILE A 26 -5.74 -0.60 14.97
C ILE A 26 -5.34 -1.29 13.67
N HIS A 27 -6.22 -2.12 13.13
CA HIS A 27 -5.97 -2.90 11.92
C HIS A 27 -6.32 -2.13 10.65
N PHE A 28 -5.52 -2.37 9.60
CA PHE A 28 -5.79 -1.88 8.25
C PHE A 28 -5.39 -2.94 7.22
N VAL A 29 -5.91 -2.79 6.01
CA VAL A 29 -5.54 -3.59 4.84
C VAL A 29 -5.05 -2.64 3.76
N ALA A 30 -3.93 -2.94 3.14
CA ALA A 30 -3.43 -2.22 1.97
C ALA A 30 -3.38 -3.16 0.77
N TYR A 31 -3.78 -2.67 -0.40
CA TYR A 31 -3.69 -3.45 -1.63
C TYR A 31 -3.32 -2.59 -2.84
N THR A 32 -2.77 -3.24 -3.87
CA THR A 32 -2.32 -2.59 -5.10
C THR A 32 -3.43 -2.61 -6.14
N ALA A 33 -3.72 -1.46 -6.76
CA ALA A 33 -4.75 -1.30 -7.79
C ALA A 33 -4.21 -0.41 -8.93
N GLY A 34 -3.69 -1.04 -9.98
CA GLY A 34 -2.88 -0.41 -11.01
C GLY A 34 -1.57 0.14 -10.42
N TYR A 35 -1.47 1.47 -10.42
CA TYR A 35 -0.37 2.25 -9.83
C TYR A 35 -0.70 2.80 -8.43
N ASN A 36 -1.91 2.50 -7.94
CA ASN A 36 -2.39 2.99 -6.66
C ASN A 36 -2.16 1.98 -5.56
N ILE A 37 -1.88 2.50 -4.38
CA ILE A 37 -1.99 1.77 -3.12
C ILE A 37 -3.29 2.23 -2.47
N VAL A 38 -4.22 1.31 -2.29
CA VAL A 38 -5.49 1.57 -1.62
C VAL A 38 -5.38 1.06 -0.19
N ILE A 39 -5.63 1.94 0.77
CA ILE A 39 -5.57 1.65 2.20
C ILE A 39 -6.98 1.70 2.76
N LEU A 40 -7.39 0.59 3.37
CA LEU A 40 -8.69 0.38 3.99
C LEU A 40 -8.53 0.17 5.49
N SER A 41 -9.52 0.60 6.28
CA SER A 41 -9.63 0.24 7.69
C SER A 41 -10.02 -1.23 7.85
N GLY A 42 -9.94 -1.75 9.08
CA GLY A 42 -10.32 -3.14 9.39
C GLY A 42 -11.78 -3.53 9.04
N ASP A 43 -12.66 -2.54 8.84
CA ASP A 43 -14.03 -2.70 8.36
C ASP A 43 -14.19 -2.41 6.84
N PHE A 44 -13.07 -2.41 6.11
CA PHE A 44 -12.98 -2.19 4.66
C PHE A 44 -13.47 -0.82 4.16
N GLN A 45 -13.58 0.18 5.04
CA GLN A 45 -13.79 1.57 4.61
C GLN A 45 -12.48 2.18 4.10
N ARG A 46 -12.57 2.99 3.05
CA ARG A 46 -11.38 3.61 2.44
C ARG A 46 -10.82 4.71 3.33
N ILE A 47 -9.56 4.55 3.75
CA ILE A 47 -8.79 5.56 4.47
C ILE A 47 -8.10 6.51 3.49
N GLN A 48 -7.33 5.94 2.55
CA GLN A 48 -6.47 6.71 1.66
C GLN A 48 -6.20 5.96 0.35
N ILE A 49 -5.97 6.72 -0.72
CA ILE A 49 -5.37 6.20 -1.96
C ILE A 49 -4.06 6.96 -2.15
N LEU A 50 -2.99 6.22 -2.40
CA LEU A 50 -1.67 6.76 -2.69
C LEU A 50 -1.24 6.37 -4.10
N LEU A 51 -0.44 7.23 -4.73
CA LEU A 51 0.27 6.89 -5.96
C LEU A 51 1.65 6.35 -5.59
N SER A 52 2.07 5.32 -6.31
CA SER A 52 3.42 4.77 -6.19
C SER A 52 4.45 5.69 -6.83
N GLY A 53 5.51 6.02 -6.09
CA GLY A 53 6.68 6.71 -6.64
C GLY A 53 6.43 8.14 -7.12
N ASN A 54 7.40 8.68 -7.86
CA ASN A 54 7.37 9.99 -8.48
C ASN A 54 6.61 9.93 -9.82
N GLU A 55 5.97 11.04 -10.22
CA GLU A 55 5.03 11.11 -11.36
C GLU A 55 5.59 10.62 -12.71
N ASN A 56 6.91 10.46 -12.82
CA ASN A 56 7.62 10.22 -14.08
C ASN A 56 7.79 8.74 -14.46
N ASN A 57 7.41 7.77 -13.61
CA ASN A 57 7.62 6.35 -13.92
C ASN A 57 6.43 5.48 -13.51
N GLN A 58 5.32 5.60 -14.25
CA GLN A 58 4.10 4.81 -14.06
C GLN A 58 4.35 3.32 -14.39
N CYS A 59 4.91 2.57 -13.44
CA CYS A 59 5.07 1.12 -13.50
C CYS A 59 4.07 0.43 -12.55
N LEU A 60 3.41 -0.62 -13.03
CA LEU A 60 2.43 -1.36 -12.24
C LEU A 60 3.08 -1.87 -10.95
N LEU A 61 2.35 -1.72 -9.86
CA LEU A 61 2.76 -2.27 -8.57
C LEU A 61 2.66 -3.78 -8.60
N THR A 62 3.72 -4.47 -8.19
CA THR A 62 3.86 -5.93 -8.31
C THR A 62 3.59 -6.65 -7.00
N CYS A 63 3.97 -6.03 -5.88
CA CYS A 63 3.90 -6.61 -4.55
C CYS A 63 3.77 -5.53 -3.47
N ILE A 64 3.14 -5.87 -2.35
CA ILE A 64 2.98 -5.01 -1.17
C ILE A 64 3.13 -5.85 0.10
N ASP A 65 3.72 -5.26 1.14
CA ASP A 65 3.71 -5.83 2.48
C ASP A 65 3.57 -4.73 3.55
N CYS A 66 3.04 -5.08 4.72
CA CYS A 66 2.77 -4.17 5.82
C CYS A 66 3.41 -4.66 7.12
N THR A 67 3.92 -3.75 7.95
CA THR A 67 4.36 -4.13 9.29
C THR A 67 3.18 -4.24 10.24
N HIS A 68 3.35 -5.14 11.22
CA HIS A 68 2.57 -5.11 12.45
C HIS A 68 3.27 -4.15 13.44
N GLU A 69 2.50 -3.48 14.29
CA GLU A 69 2.94 -2.46 15.28
C GLU A 69 3.20 -1.05 14.73
N SER A 70 4.09 -0.89 13.75
CA SER A 70 4.47 0.44 13.21
C SER A 70 3.64 0.88 12.01
N GLY A 71 2.88 -0.03 11.41
CA GLY A 71 2.03 0.18 10.23
C GLY A 71 2.71 0.76 9.01
N LYS A 72 4.01 0.49 8.82
CA LYS A 72 4.72 0.86 7.59
C LYS A 72 4.20 -0.01 6.44
N ILE A 73 4.23 0.56 5.23
CA ILE A 73 3.84 -0.13 4.00
C ILE A 73 5.05 -0.11 3.07
N VAL A 74 5.46 -1.27 2.56
CA VAL A 74 6.44 -1.39 1.48
C VAL A 74 5.73 -1.85 0.22
N VAL A 75 6.08 -1.25 -0.92
CA VAL A 75 5.51 -1.62 -2.22
C VAL A 75 6.60 -1.72 -3.26
N GLY A 76 6.61 -2.81 -4.03
CA GLY A 76 7.52 -3.02 -5.16
C GLY A 76 6.90 -2.60 -6.49
N PHE A 77 7.71 -1.99 -7.35
CA PHE A 77 7.40 -1.65 -8.72
C PHE A 77 8.69 -1.59 -9.55
N GLY A 78 8.67 -2.20 -10.74
CA GLY A 78 9.90 -2.31 -11.53
C GLY A 78 11.03 -2.93 -10.70
N ASN A 79 12.17 -2.25 -10.58
CA ASN A 79 13.32 -2.64 -9.77
C ASN A 79 13.47 -1.83 -8.47
N GLN A 80 12.41 -1.14 -8.05
CA GLN A 80 12.39 -0.23 -6.90
C GLN A 80 11.34 -0.64 -5.88
N VAL A 81 11.61 -0.31 -4.62
CA VAL A 81 10.62 -0.34 -3.54
C VAL A 81 10.38 1.06 -2.99
N CYS A 82 9.14 1.37 -2.66
CA CYS A 82 8.76 2.55 -1.90
C CYS A 82 8.31 2.15 -0.49
N ILE A 83 8.76 2.90 0.51
CA ILE A 83 8.37 2.74 1.91
C ILE A 83 7.52 3.95 2.31
N TYR A 84 6.32 3.68 2.77
CA TYR A 84 5.37 4.65 3.30
C TYR A 84 5.21 4.47 4.80
N GLU A 85 5.22 5.57 5.53
CA GLU A 85 5.03 5.56 6.98
C GLU A 85 3.77 6.33 7.38
N PRO A 86 3.03 5.83 8.37
CA PRO A 86 1.86 6.53 8.91
C PRO A 86 2.31 7.75 9.73
N THR A 87 1.58 8.85 9.57
CA THR A 87 1.71 10.05 10.40
C THR A 87 0.35 10.38 11.00
N VAL A 88 0.32 10.72 12.28
CA VAL A 88 -0.91 11.16 12.96
C VAL A 88 -1.41 12.44 12.28
N THR A 89 -2.70 12.48 11.99
CA THR A 89 -3.37 13.62 11.39
C THR A 89 -4.47 14.12 12.34
N SER A 90 -4.63 15.44 12.43
CA SER A 90 -5.66 16.08 13.26
C SER A 90 -7.06 15.94 12.67
N GLU A 91 -7.15 15.62 11.38
CA GLU A 91 -8.41 15.37 10.67
C GLU A 91 -8.95 13.99 11.04
N ARG A 92 -9.80 13.94 12.07
CA ARG A 92 -10.64 12.75 12.33
C ARG A 92 -11.65 12.63 11.21
N SER A 93 -11.58 11.54 10.44
CA SER A 93 -12.70 11.17 9.61
C SER A 93 -13.89 10.81 10.50
N LEU A 94 -15.06 11.34 10.17
CA LEU A 94 -16.32 10.99 10.85
C LEU A 94 -16.68 9.50 10.66
N HIS A 95 -16.10 8.85 9.65
CA HIS A 95 -16.49 7.49 9.22
C HIS A 95 -15.60 6.38 9.77
N HIS A 96 -14.41 6.68 10.30
CA HIS A 96 -13.51 5.67 10.84
C HIS A 96 -12.62 6.26 11.94
N GLN A 97 -12.28 5.43 12.93
CA GLN A 97 -11.48 5.84 14.10
C GLN A 97 -9.97 6.00 13.80
N VAL A 98 -9.56 5.87 12.53
CA VAL A 98 -8.15 5.91 12.14
C VAL A 98 -7.72 7.34 11.85
N ASN A 99 -6.80 7.86 12.66
CA ASN A 99 -6.24 9.20 12.52
C ASN A 99 -4.87 9.19 11.83
N TYR A 100 -4.57 8.16 11.05
CA TYR A 100 -3.28 8.00 10.39
C TYR A 100 -3.39 8.21 8.90
N ARG A 101 -2.40 8.90 8.33
CA ARG A 101 -2.20 8.98 6.88
C ARG A 101 -0.80 8.55 6.52
N TRP A 102 -0.69 7.79 5.45
CA TRP A 102 0.58 7.31 4.94
C TRP A 102 1.17 8.33 3.98
N SER A 103 2.49 8.50 4.06
CA SER A 103 3.27 9.34 3.18
C SER A 103 4.56 8.63 2.78
N LEU A 104 5.03 8.88 1.56
CA LEU A 104 6.27 8.30 1.07
C LEU A 104 7.45 8.83 1.91
N LYS A 105 8.25 7.93 2.44
CA LYS A 105 9.46 8.27 3.22
C LYS A 105 10.75 7.93 2.50
N SER A 106 10.76 6.81 1.80
CA SER A 106 11.96 6.33 1.13
C SER A 106 11.62 5.58 -0.15
N THR A 107 12.51 5.67 -1.12
CA THR A 107 12.52 4.85 -2.33
C THR A 107 13.89 4.24 -2.46
N LEU A 108 13.97 2.92 -2.62
CA LEU A 108 15.21 2.18 -2.74
C LEU A 108 15.23 1.46 -4.08
N THR A 109 16.35 1.53 -4.78
CA THR A 109 16.61 0.72 -5.99
C THR A 109 17.36 -0.53 -5.57
N CYS A 110 16.79 -1.71 -5.81
CA CYS A 110 17.34 -2.97 -5.27
C CYS A 110 18.33 -3.64 -6.23
N SER A 111 18.02 -3.71 -7.52
CA SER A 111 18.82 -4.43 -8.51
C SER A 111 18.48 -3.98 -9.93
N ASN A 112 18.98 -4.69 -10.96
CA ASN A 112 18.54 -4.50 -12.34
C ASN A 112 17.32 -5.37 -12.72
N GLU A 113 16.85 -6.22 -11.81
CA GLU A 113 15.72 -7.13 -12.03
C GLU A 113 14.43 -6.57 -11.46
N LYS A 114 13.31 -7.13 -11.92
CA LYS A 114 11.98 -6.75 -11.43
C LYS A 114 11.73 -7.37 -10.06
N ILE A 115 11.19 -6.58 -9.14
CA ILE A 115 10.76 -7.01 -7.83
C ILE A 115 9.41 -7.73 -7.97
N THR A 116 9.35 -8.96 -7.50
CA THR A 116 8.15 -9.82 -7.57
C THR A 116 7.51 -10.06 -6.20
N ALA A 117 8.28 -9.92 -5.13
CA ALA A 117 7.81 -10.06 -3.76
C ALA A 117 8.62 -9.15 -2.82
N VAL A 118 7.97 -8.70 -1.76
CA VAL A 118 8.58 -7.97 -0.64
C VAL A 118 8.01 -8.54 0.65
N ALA A 119 8.83 -8.56 1.69
CA ALA A 119 8.40 -8.93 3.02
C ALA A 119 9.19 -8.13 4.05
N TRP A 120 8.52 -7.65 5.08
CA TRP A 120 9.18 -7.10 6.24
C TRP A 120 9.82 -8.20 7.08
N HIS A 121 10.93 -7.88 7.74
CA HIS A 121 11.44 -8.75 8.78
C HIS A 121 10.38 -8.86 9.89
N PRO A 122 10.19 -10.03 10.56
CA PRO A 122 9.16 -10.19 11.60
C PRO A 122 9.23 -9.20 12.78
N LYS A 123 10.37 -8.54 12.95
CA LYS A 123 10.59 -7.49 13.96
C LYS A 123 10.22 -6.07 13.47
N GLY A 124 9.76 -5.92 12.23
CA GLY A 124 9.37 -4.62 11.64
C GLY A 124 10.49 -3.60 11.49
N VAL A 125 11.75 -4.06 11.48
CA VAL A 125 12.97 -3.24 11.26
C VAL A 125 13.30 -3.16 9.79
#